data_AF-A0A925EF61-F1
#
_entry.id   AF-A0A925EF61-F1
#
_cell.length_a   1.000
_cell.length_b   1.000
_cell.length_c   1.000
_cell.angle_alpha   90.00
_cell.angle_beta   90.00
_cell.angle_gamma   90.00
#
_symmetry.space_group_name_H-M   'P 1'
#
loop_
_entity.id
_entity.type
_entity.pdbx_description
1 polymer ?
#
loop_
_entity_poly.entity_id
_entity_poly.type
_entity_poly.pdbx_seq_one_letter_code
_entity_poly.pdbx_strand_id
1 'polypeptide(L)'
;MKKNCIAVLVLLFISAHLPAQVVAKPVKKVATLSMPGENGANGASVVWHPVLKKYYASFAGNATFPLAVFDATGKLLSSPGLETMIDVRGMWYNTVSKKIEANGYDDGGWVSYVLDAKGIPGDIVQLQEGQMQPDVQSVGVFDAVKKRVCFLFEGSIIAYSLKGEPLDEGIELKKSDKPELEEGELEDVDEPAKNYNATGLCYTGIVNAEFGVLNHGAMQIELYNRKGILTKAFKLPEDIALYTNFNFAYANGTWWLFDKDERKWFGFK
;
A
#
# COMPACT_ATOMS: atom_id res chain seq x y z
N MET A 1 12.43 -77.37 1.21
CA MET A 1 12.45 -76.03 1.85
C MET A 1 13.56 -75.18 1.26
N LYS A 2 13.27 -74.31 0.28
CA LYS A 2 14.15 -73.18 -0.09
C LYS A 2 13.25 -71.99 -0.41
N LYS A 3 13.32 -70.98 0.45
CA LYS A 3 12.62 -69.70 0.37
C LYS A 3 13.35 -68.84 -0.67
N ASN A 4 12.66 -68.42 -1.73
CA ASN A 4 13.20 -67.39 -2.63
C ASN A 4 12.53 -66.06 -2.27
N CYS A 5 13.38 -65.13 -1.83
CA CYS A 5 13.04 -63.76 -1.46
C CYS A 5 12.54 -62.99 -2.69
N ILE A 6 11.35 -62.40 -2.57
CA ILE A 6 10.88 -61.36 -3.48
C ILE A 6 11.50 -60.05 -2.99
N ALA A 7 12.45 -59.49 -3.75
CA ALA A 7 12.94 -58.14 -3.53
C ALA A 7 11.98 -57.16 -4.22
N VAL A 8 11.13 -56.48 -3.45
CA VAL A 8 10.32 -55.37 -3.95
C VAL A 8 11.18 -54.12 -3.94
N LEU A 9 11.53 -53.62 -5.13
CA LEU A 9 12.23 -52.35 -5.30
C LEU A 9 11.20 -51.21 -5.17
N VAL A 10 11.12 -50.58 -4.00
CA VAL A 10 10.30 -49.38 -3.80
C VAL A 10 11.09 -48.18 -4.30
N LEU A 11 10.77 -47.71 -5.51
CA LEU A 11 11.22 -46.42 -6.03
C LEU A 11 10.45 -45.30 -5.29
N LEU A 12 11.05 -44.80 -4.21
CA LEU A 12 10.65 -43.55 -3.57
C LEU A 12 10.99 -42.39 -4.51
N PHE A 13 10.00 -41.93 -5.29
CA PHE A 13 10.05 -40.60 -5.89
C PHE A 13 9.94 -39.57 -4.77
N ILE A 14 11.09 -39.17 -4.21
CA ILE A 14 11.18 -37.97 -3.39
C ILE A 14 11.06 -36.80 -4.35
N SER A 15 9.83 -36.36 -4.60
CA SER A 15 9.57 -35.08 -5.26
C SER A 15 10.13 -33.99 -4.35
N ALA A 16 11.35 -33.54 -4.62
CA ALA A 16 11.88 -32.32 -4.03
C ALA A 16 10.96 -31.17 -4.46
N HIS A 17 10.04 -30.77 -3.59
CA HIS A 17 9.31 -29.53 -3.74
C HIS A 17 10.30 -28.39 -3.45
N LEU A 18 11.09 -28.04 -4.48
CA LEU A 18 11.73 -26.74 -4.51
C LEU A 18 10.59 -25.71 -4.43
N PRO A 19 10.56 -24.84 -3.40
CA PRO A 19 9.54 -23.81 -3.34
C PRO A 19 9.68 -22.95 -4.59
N ALA A 20 8.60 -22.83 -5.35
CA ALA A 20 8.58 -21.97 -6.52
C ALA A 20 8.83 -20.53 -6.08
N GLN A 21 9.89 -19.92 -6.61
CA GLN A 21 10.17 -18.50 -6.41
C GLN A 21 8.97 -17.68 -6.93
N VAL A 22 8.60 -16.63 -6.22
CA VAL A 22 7.52 -15.73 -6.65
C VAL A 22 7.97 -15.03 -7.94
N VAL A 23 7.35 -15.38 -9.06
CA VAL A 23 7.61 -14.74 -10.36
C VAL A 23 6.67 -13.55 -10.54
N ALA A 24 7.25 -12.37 -10.78
CA ALA A 24 6.49 -11.15 -10.99
C ALA A 24 5.72 -11.19 -12.32
N LYS A 25 4.43 -10.82 -12.27
CA LYS A 25 3.56 -10.76 -13.47
C LYS A 25 3.46 -9.33 -14.00
N PRO A 26 3.55 -9.08 -15.31
CA PRO A 26 3.44 -7.73 -15.83
C PRO A 26 2.03 -7.17 -15.61
N VAL A 27 1.95 -5.89 -15.24
CA VAL A 27 0.70 -5.13 -15.19
C VAL A 27 0.57 -4.19 -16.39
N LYS A 28 -0.66 -3.75 -16.68
CA LYS A 28 -0.96 -2.81 -17.76
C LYS A 28 -1.55 -1.53 -17.21
N LYS A 29 -1.20 -0.40 -17.81
CA LYS A 29 -1.85 0.88 -17.52
C LYS A 29 -3.31 0.83 -17.99
N VAL A 30 -4.24 1.19 -17.10
CA VAL A 30 -5.69 1.13 -17.33
C VAL A 30 -6.42 2.45 -17.06
N ALA A 31 -5.80 3.39 -16.35
CA ALA A 31 -6.45 4.63 -15.96
C ALA A 31 -5.43 5.74 -15.68
N THR A 32 -5.93 6.98 -15.65
CA THR A 32 -5.15 8.18 -15.28
C THR A 32 -6.04 9.12 -14.48
N LEU A 33 -5.52 9.70 -13.40
CA LEU A 33 -6.14 10.84 -12.69
C LEU A 33 -5.21 12.04 -12.79
N SER A 34 -5.69 13.14 -13.37
CA SER A 34 -4.88 14.38 -13.50
C SER A 34 -5.15 15.28 -12.31
N MET A 35 -4.13 15.50 -11.47
CA MET A 35 -4.27 16.33 -10.29
C MET A 35 -4.37 17.81 -10.70
N PRO A 36 -5.32 18.58 -10.13
CA PRO A 36 -5.42 20.01 -10.38
C PRO A 36 -4.38 20.80 -9.58
N GLY A 37 -4.26 22.09 -9.92
CA GLY A 37 -3.42 23.06 -9.21
C GLY A 37 -1.92 22.88 -9.48
N GLU A 38 -1.15 23.84 -8.98
CA GLU A 38 0.31 23.94 -9.20
C GLU A 38 1.13 23.61 -7.94
N ASN A 39 0.48 23.63 -6.76
CA ASN A 39 1.13 23.36 -5.47
C ASN A 39 1.25 21.85 -5.19
N GLY A 40 2.19 21.50 -4.31
CA GLY A 40 2.48 20.12 -3.90
C GLY A 40 3.21 19.31 -4.96
N ALA A 41 4.07 18.38 -4.54
CA ALA A 41 4.86 17.54 -5.45
C ALA A 41 4.80 16.04 -5.11
N ASN A 42 4.26 15.66 -3.95
CA ASN A 42 4.20 14.27 -3.50
C ASN A 42 2.75 13.81 -3.44
N GLY A 43 2.35 12.89 -4.33
CA GLY A 43 1.04 12.26 -4.24
C GLY A 43 0.94 11.45 -2.95
N ALA A 44 0.08 11.87 -2.03
CA ALA A 44 -0.10 11.23 -0.73
C ALA A 44 -0.81 9.89 -0.88
N SER A 45 -2.00 9.90 -1.48
CA SER A 45 -2.83 8.70 -1.61
C SER A 45 -3.86 8.82 -2.73
N VAL A 46 -4.42 7.67 -3.11
CA VAL A 46 -5.66 7.54 -3.88
C VAL A 46 -6.58 6.61 -3.11
N VAL A 47 -7.81 7.04 -2.83
CA VAL A 47 -8.82 6.26 -2.09
C VAL A 47 -10.08 6.12 -2.90
N TRP A 48 -10.70 4.95 -2.83
CA TRP A 48 -11.99 4.68 -3.45
C TRP A 48 -13.13 4.69 -2.43
N HIS A 49 -14.16 5.48 -2.70
CA HIS A 49 -15.41 5.41 -1.95
C HIS A 49 -16.38 4.41 -2.62
N PRO A 50 -16.64 3.23 -2.03
CA PRO A 50 -17.36 2.14 -2.70
C PRO A 50 -18.85 2.40 -2.91
N VAL A 51 -19.47 3.25 -2.09
CA VAL A 51 -20.87 3.67 -2.23
C VAL A 51 -21.04 4.79 -3.26
N LEU A 52 -20.25 5.87 -3.14
CA LEU A 52 -20.35 7.03 -4.04
C LEU A 52 -19.71 6.80 -5.42
N LYS A 53 -18.89 5.73 -5.56
CA LYS A 53 -18.16 5.37 -6.77
C LYS A 53 -17.23 6.49 -7.26
N LYS A 54 -16.44 7.03 -6.33
CA LYS A 54 -15.52 8.15 -6.56
C LYS A 54 -14.12 7.85 -6.04
N TYR A 55 -13.12 8.38 -6.74
CA TYR A 55 -11.75 8.43 -6.27
C TYR A 55 -11.49 9.77 -5.56
N TYR A 56 -10.71 9.72 -4.50
CA TYR A 56 -10.19 10.88 -3.76
C TYR A 56 -8.68 10.78 -3.82
N ALA A 57 -8.01 11.76 -4.39
CA ALA A 57 -6.55 11.77 -4.51
C ALA A 57 -5.99 13.06 -3.93
N SER A 58 -4.88 12.96 -3.19
CA SER A 58 -4.33 14.06 -2.41
C SER A 58 -2.83 14.23 -2.62
N PHE A 59 -2.34 15.43 -2.35
CA PHE A 59 -0.92 15.72 -2.18
C PHE A 59 -0.54 15.79 -0.69
N ALA A 60 0.68 15.35 -0.36
CA ALA A 60 1.28 15.50 0.97
C ALA A 60 2.12 16.78 1.05
N GLY A 61 2.21 17.37 2.24
CA GLY A 61 3.19 18.41 2.60
C GLY A 61 2.60 19.77 2.98
N ASN A 62 1.28 19.96 2.88
CA ASN A 62 0.58 21.12 3.44
C ASN A 62 -0.94 20.89 3.50
N ALA A 63 -1.63 21.55 4.43
CA ALA A 63 -3.10 21.54 4.49
C ALA A 63 -3.79 22.25 3.32
N THR A 64 -3.08 23.16 2.64
CA THR A 64 -3.57 23.90 1.48
C THR A 64 -3.22 23.21 0.14
N PHE A 65 -2.60 22.02 0.18
CA PHE A 65 -2.27 21.30 -1.04
C PHE A 65 -3.49 20.63 -1.67
N PRO A 66 -3.46 20.33 -2.98
CA PRO A 66 -4.65 19.90 -3.68
C PRO A 66 -5.20 18.54 -3.18
N LEU A 67 -6.52 18.51 -3.00
CA LEU A 67 -7.34 17.31 -2.90
C LEU A 67 -8.28 17.30 -4.11
N ALA A 68 -8.38 16.17 -4.79
CA ALA A 68 -9.17 16.04 -6.00
C ALA A 68 -10.14 14.86 -5.90
N VAL A 69 -11.38 15.10 -6.33
CA VAL A 69 -12.42 14.06 -6.39
C VAL A 69 -12.67 13.75 -7.86
N PHE A 70 -12.58 12.47 -8.23
CA PHE A 70 -12.82 11.98 -9.58
C PHE A 70 -13.96 10.97 -9.59
N ASP A 71 -14.66 10.85 -10.72
CA ASP A 71 -15.56 9.73 -10.95
C ASP A 71 -14.78 8.43 -11.26
N ALA A 72 -15.52 7.33 -11.44
CA ALA A 72 -14.95 6.02 -11.75
C ALA A 72 -14.14 5.96 -13.07
N THR A 73 -14.34 6.92 -13.97
CA THR A 73 -13.63 7.02 -15.26
C THR A 73 -12.37 7.89 -15.18
N GLY A 74 -12.16 8.58 -14.05
CA GLY A 74 -11.05 9.51 -13.85
C GLY A 74 -11.37 10.95 -14.24
N LYS A 75 -12.63 11.30 -14.49
CA LYS A 75 -13.05 12.68 -14.73
C LYS A 75 -13.10 13.46 -13.43
N LEU A 76 -12.47 14.63 -13.39
CA LEU A 76 -12.49 15.53 -12.23
C LEU A 76 -13.92 16.03 -11.94
N LEU A 77 -14.31 15.96 -10.67
CA LEU A 77 -15.62 16.38 -10.14
C LEU A 77 -15.52 17.55 -9.17
N SER A 78 -14.41 17.66 -8.43
CA SER A 78 -14.18 18.77 -7.49
C SER A 78 -13.71 20.05 -8.20
N SER A 79 -13.79 21.17 -7.49
CA SER A 79 -13.10 22.40 -7.90
C SER A 79 -11.58 22.18 -7.92
N PRO A 80 -10.82 22.81 -8.84
CA PRO A 80 -9.36 22.77 -8.84
C PRO A 80 -8.70 23.32 -7.56
N GLY A 81 -9.41 24.18 -6.83
CA GLY A 81 -8.93 24.77 -5.56
C GLY A 81 -9.39 24.02 -4.31
N LEU A 82 -9.84 22.76 -4.43
CA LEU A 82 -10.14 21.95 -3.27
C LEU A 82 -8.84 21.55 -2.56
N GLU A 83 -8.76 21.78 -1.26
CA GLU A 83 -7.57 21.56 -0.43
C GLU A 83 -7.73 20.33 0.47
N THR A 84 -6.62 19.78 0.94
CA THR A 84 -6.61 18.63 1.85
C THR A 84 -7.12 18.95 3.25
N MET A 85 -7.15 20.23 3.66
CA MET A 85 -7.60 20.74 4.98
C MET A 85 -6.77 20.27 6.19
N ILE A 86 -5.85 19.32 5.96
CA ILE A 86 -4.84 18.83 6.90
C ILE A 86 -3.56 18.55 6.10
N ASP A 87 -2.38 18.68 6.71
CA ASP A 87 -1.13 18.22 6.10
C ASP A 87 -1.12 16.69 6.01
N VAL A 88 -1.81 16.15 5.00
CA VAL A 88 -2.12 14.73 4.88
C VAL A 88 -0.89 13.89 4.53
N ARG A 89 -0.81 12.67 5.07
CA ARG A 89 0.17 11.67 4.67
C ARG A 89 -0.51 10.48 3.98
N GLY A 90 -1.53 9.90 4.60
CA GLY A 90 -2.35 8.84 4.02
C GLY A 90 -3.84 9.10 4.17
N MET A 91 -4.62 8.47 3.31
CA MET A 91 -6.08 8.48 3.38
C MET A 91 -6.61 7.05 3.19
N TRP A 92 -7.78 6.77 3.76
CA TRP A 92 -8.46 5.50 3.60
C TRP A 92 -9.98 5.66 3.62
N TYR A 93 -10.68 4.67 3.09
CA TYR A 93 -12.12 4.51 3.34
C TYR A 93 -12.30 3.54 4.50
N ASN A 94 -12.84 4.03 5.62
CA ASN A 94 -13.11 3.20 6.78
C ASN A 94 -14.48 2.53 6.62
N THR A 95 -14.49 1.19 6.51
CA THR A 95 -15.73 0.42 6.30
C THR A 95 -16.65 0.38 7.52
N VAL A 96 -16.14 0.73 8.71
CA VAL A 96 -16.90 0.80 9.95
C VAL A 96 -17.65 2.13 10.04
N SER A 97 -16.93 3.25 9.92
CA SER A 97 -17.53 4.59 9.96
C SER A 97 -18.24 4.98 8.65
N LYS A 98 -17.91 4.30 7.55
CA LYS A 98 -18.34 4.59 6.17
C LYS A 98 -17.91 5.98 5.69
N LYS A 99 -16.75 6.45 6.14
CA LYS A 99 -16.20 7.77 5.81
C LYS A 99 -14.83 7.65 5.17
N ILE A 100 -14.43 8.74 4.51
CA ILE A 100 -13.03 8.96 4.13
C ILE A 100 -12.33 9.57 5.33
N GLU A 101 -11.26 8.92 5.75
CA GLU A 101 -10.44 9.29 6.90
C GLU A 101 -8.98 9.42 6.46
N ALA A 102 -8.17 10.09 7.26
CA ALA A 102 -6.78 10.40 6.92
C ALA A 102 -5.91 10.54 8.16
N ASN A 103 -4.60 10.33 7.98
CA ASN A 103 -3.58 10.67 8.97
C ASN A 103 -2.78 11.90 8.50
N GLY A 104 -2.51 12.80 9.44
CA GLY A 104 -1.70 14.00 9.24
C GLY A 104 -0.21 13.79 9.48
N TYR A 105 0.57 14.79 9.08
CA TYR A 105 1.97 14.93 9.47
C TYR A 105 2.10 15.10 10.98
N ASP A 106 3.14 14.49 11.54
CA ASP A 106 3.53 14.69 12.94
C ASP A 106 2.36 14.52 13.93
N ASP A 107 2.02 15.55 14.69
CA ASP A 107 0.95 15.56 15.69
C ASP A 107 -0.45 15.87 15.13
N GLY A 108 -0.58 16.02 13.81
CA GLY A 108 -1.85 16.29 13.13
C GLY A 108 -2.91 15.19 13.33
N GLY A 109 -2.49 14.01 13.79
CA GLY A 109 -3.39 12.94 14.20
C GLY A 109 -4.24 12.39 13.07
N TRP A 110 -5.43 11.89 13.40
CA TRP A 110 -6.36 11.33 12.43
C TRP A 110 -7.62 12.18 12.31
N VAL A 111 -8.11 12.32 11.08
CA VAL A 111 -9.31 13.10 10.76
C VAL A 111 -10.29 12.30 9.91
N SER A 112 -11.55 12.72 9.91
CA SER A 112 -12.57 12.28 8.98
C SER A 112 -13.04 13.46 8.13
N TYR A 113 -13.11 13.30 6.81
CA TYR A 113 -13.70 14.30 5.94
C TYR A 113 -15.23 14.32 6.07
N VAL A 114 -15.81 15.51 6.16
CA VAL A 114 -17.24 15.76 6.03
C VAL A 114 -17.54 16.00 4.55
N LEU A 115 -18.30 15.08 3.96
CA LEU A 115 -18.67 15.15 2.55
C LEU A 115 -20.04 15.84 2.39
N ASP A 116 -20.15 16.70 1.39
CA ASP A 116 -21.43 17.29 0.99
C ASP A 116 -22.34 16.27 0.29
N ALA A 117 -23.54 16.69 -0.13
CA ALA A 117 -24.49 15.83 -0.84
C ALA A 117 -23.96 15.32 -2.20
N LYS A 118 -22.95 15.98 -2.78
CA LYS A 118 -22.25 15.55 -3.99
C LYS A 118 -21.04 14.70 -3.65
N GLY A 119 -20.74 14.38 -2.40
CA GLY A 119 -19.56 13.61 -2.01
C GLY A 119 -18.26 14.41 -2.09
N ILE A 120 -18.31 15.74 -2.13
CA ILE A 120 -17.14 16.61 -2.13
C ILE A 120 -16.79 16.97 -0.67
N PRO A 121 -15.54 16.81 -0.24
CA PRO A 121 -15.09 17.25 1.09
C PRO A 121 -15.26 18.76 1.25
N GLY A 122 -15.86 19.18 2.36
CA GLY A 122 -16.02 20.60 2.70
C GLY A 122 -15.49 20.98 4.09
N ASP A 123 -15.24 19.99 4.95
CA ASP A 123 -14.70 20.18 6.30
C ASP A 123 -14.03 18.87 6.78
N ILE A 124 -13.34 18.93 7.92
CA ILE A 124 -12.76 17.78 8.63
C ILE A 124 -13.22 17.72 10.09
N VAL A 125 -13.33 16.51 10.63
CA VAL A 125 -13.55 16.25 12.05
C VAL A 125 -12.32 15.55 12.61
N GLN A 126 -11.71 16.12 13.65
CA GLN A 126 -10.63 15.47 14.38
C GLN A 126 -11.14 14.20 15.05
N LEU A 127 -10.48 13.07 14.79
CA LEU A 127 -10.78 11.78 15.41
C LEU A 127 -9.83 11.48 16.56
N GLN A 128 -8.54 11.71 16.35
CA GLN A 128 -7.47 11.49 17.32
C GLN A 128 -6.42 12.58 17.15
N GLU A 129 -5.85 13.11 18.24
CA GLU A 129 -4.79 14.13 18.22
C GLU A 129 -3.43 13.51 18.56
N GLY A 130 -2.33 14.11 18.10
CA GLY A 130 -0.97 13.63 18.38
C GLY A 130 -0.43 12.68 17.31
N GLN A 131 0.79 12.18 17.52
CA GLN A 131 1.50 11.34 16.55
C GLN A 131 0.95 9.91 16.53
N MET A 132 -0.18 9.74 15.83
CA MET A 132 -0.92 8.48 15.70
C MET A 132 -0.36 7.59 14.57
N GLN A 133 0.97 7.47 14.52
CA GLN A 133 1.75 6.82 13.47
C GLN A 133 3.21 6.60 13.91
N PRO A 134 3.94 5.63 13.34
CA PRO A 134 5.29 5.30 13.79
C PRO A 134 6.34 6.38 13.42
N ASP A 135 6.17 7.04 12.28
CA ASP A 135 7.00 8.16 11.82
C ASP A 135 6.14 9.27 11.21
N VAL A 136 6.62 10.51 11.28
CA VAL A 136 5.92 11.71 10.82
C VAL A 136 5.55 11.67 9.32
N GLN A 137 6.25 10.87 8.50
CA GLN A 137 5.96 10.70 7.07
C GLN A 137 5.16 9.44 6.73
N SER A 138 4.73 8.65 7.72
CA SER A 138 4.06 7.37 7.51
C SER A 138 2.72 7.53 6.78
N VAL A 139 2.43 6.66 5.81
CA VAL A 139 1.17 6.67 5.05
C VAL A 139 0.25 5.58 5.59
N GLY A 140 -0.87 5.98 6.22
CA GLY A 140 -1.81 5.04 6.82
C GLY A 140 -2.74 4.38 5.80
N VAL A 141 -3.03 3.09 6.02
CA VAL A 141 -4.07 2.34 5.30
C VAL A 141 -4.98 1.56 6.24
N PHE A 142 -6.22 1.31 5.81
CA PHE A 142 -7.22 0.62 6.63
C PHE A 142 -7.33 -0.86 6.28
N ASP A 143 -7.00 -1.73 7.24
CA ASP A 143 -7.30 -3.17 7.15
C ASP A 143 -8.75 -3.41 7.53
N ALA A 144 -9.62 -3.45 6.53
CA ALA A 144 -11.07 -3.59 6.72
C ALA A 144 -11.50 -4.90 7.40
N VAL A 145 -10.69 -5.96 7.32
CA VAL A 145 -10.99 -7.25 7.95
C VAL A 145 -10.66 -7.22 9.45
N LYS A 146 -9.52 -6.63 9.82
CA LYS A 146 -9.10 -6.52 11.23
C LYS A 146 -9.59 -5.24 11.92
N LYS A 147 -10.16 -4.29 11.16
CA LYS A 147 -10.67 -3.00 11.64
C LYS A 147 -9.61 -2.20 12.40
N ARG A 148 -8.48 -1.98 11.73
CA ARG A 148 -7.31 -1.29 12.27
C ARG A 148 -6.64 -0.47 11.17
N VAL A 149 -5.84 0.51 11.58
CA VAL A 149 -4.97 1.27 10.66
C VAL A 149 -3.59 0.64 10.67
N CYS A 150 -2.96 0.51 9.52
CA CYS A 150 -1.62 -0.07 9.37
C CYS A 150 -0.70 0.91 8.66
N PHE A 151 0.58 0.87 9.02
CA PHE A 151 1.65 1.69 8.47
C PHE A 151 2.84 0.80 8.13
N LEU A 152 3.59 1.16 7.09
CA LEU A 152 4.92 0.59 6.84
C LEU A 152 5.95 1.41 7.61
N PHE A 153 6.81 0.74 8.36
CA PHE A 153 7.92 1.36 9.08
C PHE A 153 9.08 0.38 9.21
N GLU A 154 10.27 0.77 8.74
CA GLU A 154 11.50 -0.03 8.84
C GLU A 154 11.34 -1.50 8.40
N GLY A 155 10.67 -1.73 7.26
CA GLY A 155 10.44 -3.08 6.72
C GLY A 155 9.41 -3.92 7.48
N SER A 156 8.69 -3.32 8.42
CA SER A 156 7.62 -3.95 9.18
C SER A 156 6.29 -3.22 9.00
N ILE A 157 5.19 -3.96 9.13
CA ILE A 157 3.86 -3.37 9.23
C ILE A 157 3.52 -3.18 10.70
N ILE A 158 3.27 -1.95 11.09
CA ILE A 158 2.85 -1.56 12.44
C ILE A 158 1.35 -1.23 12.41
N ALA A 159 0.59 -1.76 13.35
CA ALA A 159 -0.85 -1.57 13.41
C ALA A 159 -1.29 -0.71 14.60
N TYR A 160 -2.39 0.03 14.42
CA TYR A 160 -2.99 0.89 15.41
C TYR A 160 -4.49 0.59 15.52
N SER A 161 -5.02 0.63 16.74
CA SER A 161 -6.45 0.53 17.02
C SER A 161 -7.21 1.73 16.43
N LEU A 162 -8.54 1.65 16.31
CA LEU A 162 -9.34 2.80 15.85
C LEU A 162 -9.36 3.97 16.84
N LYS A 163 -8.76 3.79 18.02
CA LYS A 163 -8.54 4.84 19.01
C LYS A 163 -7.15 5.47 18.91
N GLY A 164 -6.34 5.07 17.91
CA GLY A 164 -4.97 5.57 17.75
C GLY A 164 -3.95 4.91 18.68
N GLU A 165 -4.30 3.81 19.35
CA GLU A 165 -3.36 3.10 20.22
C GLU A 165 -2.52 2.14 19.38
N PRO A 166 -1.17 2.14 19.49
CA PRO A 166 -0.35 1.14 18.82
C PRO A 166 -0.71 -0.26 19.34
N LEU A 167 -0.70 -1.23 18.44
CA LEU A 167 -0.96 -2.63 18.75
C LEU A 167 0.36 -3.41 18.76
N ASP A 168 0.51 -4.32 19.73
CA ASP A 168 1.69 -5.19 19.89
C ASP A 168 1.74 -6.32 18.84
N GLU A 169 1.56 -5.98 17.57
CA GLU A 169 1.57 -6.88 16.42
C GLU A 169 2.34 -6.24 15.25
N GLY A 170 3.68 -6.30 15.34
CA GLY A 170 4.55 -6.03 14.22
C GLY A 170 4.57 -7.21 13.24
N ILE A 171 4.42 -6.94 11.95
CA ILE A 171 4.56 -7.95 10.89
C ILE A 171 5.81 -7.61 10.07
N GLU A 172 6.90 -8.33 10.32
CA GLU A 172 8.14 -8.21 9.54
C GLU A 172 7.95 -8.77 8.13
N LEU A 173 8.39 -8.03 7.11
CA LEU A 173 8.28 -8.45 5.71
C LEU A 173 9.46 -9.33 5.30
N LYS A 174 9.16 -10.51 4.74
CA LYS A 174 10.14 -11.55 4.37
C LYS A 174 9.85 -12.11 2.99
N LYS A 175 10.90 -12.47 2.26
CA LYS A 175 10.78 -13.14 0.95
C LYS A 175 10.25 -14.57 1.07
N SER A 176 10.50 -15.25 2.20
CA SER A 176 10.03 -16.62 2.42
C SER A 176 9.85 -16.95 3.91
N ASP A 177 9.08 -18.01 4.19
CA ASP A 177 8.88 -18.58 5.54
C ASP A 177 10.08 -19.41 6.04
N LYS A 178 11.11 -19.61 5.21
CA LYS A 178 12.29 -20.38 5.61
C LYS A 178 13.26 -19.50 6.40
N PRO A 179 13.90 -20.03 7.45
CA PRO A 179 15.05 -19.36 8.03
C PRO A 179 16.08 -19.13 6.93
N GLU A 180 16.62 -17.91 6.83
CA GLU A 180 17.80 -17.65 6.01
C GLU A 180 18.88 -18.61 6.51
N LEU A 181 19.29 -19.54 5.64
CA LEU A 181 20.39 -20.43 5.97
C LEU A 181 21.64 -19.55 6.03
N GLU A 182 22.19 -19.35 7.23
CA GLU A 182 23.54 -18.83 7.39
C GLU A 182 24.51 -19.85 6.79
N GLU A 183 24.81 -19.76 5.50
CA GLU A 183 25.96 -20.48 4.94
C GLU A 183 26.47 -19.82 3.65
N GLY A 184 27.54 -19.03 3.80
CA GLY A 184 28.67 -19.05 2.87
C GLY A 184 28.58 -18.28 1.56
N GLU A 185 27.45 -17.70 1.18
CA GLU A 185 27.39 -16.78 0.05
C GLU A 185 27.28 -15.34 0.56
N LEU A 186 28.36 -14.58 0.37
CA LEU A 186 28.30 -13.11 0.31
C LEU A 186 27.48 -12.73 -0.94
N GLU A 187 26.19 -13.05 -0.95
CA GLU A 187 25.26 -12.20 -1.69
C GLU A 187 25.31 -10.88 -0.95
N ASP A 188 25.67 -9.80 -1.66
CA ASP A 188 25.51 -8.44 -1.15
C ASP A 188 24.16 -8.40 -0.43
N VAL A 189 24.22 -8.26 0.90
CA VAL A 189 23.04 -8.00 1.72
C VAL A 189 22.64 -6.58 1.35
N ASP A 190 22.05 -6.46 0.15
CA ASP A 190 21.49 -5.26 -0.40
C ASP A 190 20.52 -4.81 0.68
N GLU A 191 20.92 -3.79 1.46
CA GLU A 191 20.15 -3.27 2.58
C GLU A 191 18.70 -3.16 2.13
N PRO A 192 17.80 -4.05 2.59
CA PRO A 192 16.47 -4.17 2.00
C PRO A 192 15.73 -2.84 2.05
N ALA A 193 16.05 -1.99 3.02
CA ALA A 193 15.49 -0.65 3.16
C ALA A 193 15.75 0.30 1.97
N LYS A 194 16.85 0.15 1.21
CA LYS A 194 17.22 1.09 0.14
C LYS A 194 16.43 0.93 -1.15
N ASN A 195 15.84 -0.25 -1.38
CA ASN A 195 15.19 -0.59 -2.65
C ASN A 195 13.66 -0.42 -2.62
N TYR A 196 13.09 -0.04 -1.48
CA TYR A 196 11.65 0.04 -1.28
C TYR A 196 11.19 1.46 -0.99
N ASN A 197 9.94 1.73 -1.36
CA ASN A 197 9.27 2.92 -0.89
C ASN A 197 9.10 2.83 0.64
N ALA A 198 9.65 3.79 1.36
CA ALA A 198 9.77 3.71 2.82
C ALA A 198 8.50 4.10 3.58
N THR A 199 7.50 4.68 2.90
CA THR A 199 6.31 5.27 3.55
C THR A 199 5.00 4.65 3.09
N GLY A 200 4.92 4.24 1.82
CA GLY A 200 3.71 3.74 1.18
C GLY A 200 3.43 2.27 1.49
N LEU A 201 2.36 2.03 2.28
CA LEU A 201 1.72 0.73 2.41
C LEU A 201 0.41 0.71 1.61
N CYS A 202 0.03 -0.44 1.08
CA CYS A 202 -1.28 -0.67 0.49
C CYS A 202 -1.99 -1.82 1.19
N TYR A 203 -3.29 -1.70 1.44
CA TYR A 203 -4.13 -2.84 1.84
C TYR A 203 -5.01 -3.28 0.67
N THR A 204 -4.94 -4.55 0.29
CA THR A 204 -5.60 -5.07 -0.92
C THR A 204 -6.94 -5.74 -0.64
N GLY A 205 -7.13 -6.28 0.58
CA GLY A 205 -8.25 -7.16 0.91
C GLY A 205 -8.21 -8.53 0.22
N ILE A 206 -7.15 -8.86 -0.51
CA ILE A 206 -6.97 -10.15 -1.19
C ILE A 206 -6.40 -11.16 -0.20
N VAL A 207 -7.10 -12.29 -0.01
CA VAL A 207 -6.65 -13.37 0.88
C VAL A 207 -5.26 -13.88 0.45
N ASN A 208 -4.37 -14.01 1.44
CA ASN A 208 -2.96 -14.38 1.28
C ASN A 208 -2.12 -13.37 0.47
N ALA A 209 -2.57 -12.14 0.31
CA ALA A 209 -1.87 -11.06 -0.40
C ALA A 209 -2.35 -9.71 0.09
N GLU A 210 -2.59 -9.60 1.40
CA GLU A 210 -3.31 -8.50 2.04
C GLU A 210 -2.59 -7.16 1.96
N PHE A 211 -1.25 -7.16 1.95
CA PHE A 211 -0.44 -5.95 2.00
C PHE A 211 0.40 -5.81 0.74
N GLY A 212 0.45 -4.60 0.18
CA GLY A 212 1.28 -4.28 -0.98
C GLY A 212 2.32 -3.23 -0.64
N VAL A 213 3.55 -3.41 -1.11
CA VAL A 213 4.64 -2.44 -1.02
C VAL A 213 5.28 -2.26 -2.39
N LEU A 214 5.92 -1.11 -2.61
CA LEU A 214 6.62 -0.81 -3.86
C LEU A 214 8.12 -1.08 -3.69
N ASN A 215 8.64 -2.04 -4.46
CA ASN A 215 10.07 -2.27 -4.62
C ASN A 215 10.53 -1.52 -5.88
N HIS A 216 11.06 -0.32 -5.68
CA HIS A 216 11.53 0.52 -6.78
C HIS A 216 12.85 0.03 -7.38
N GLY A 217 13.71 -0.65 -6.59
CA GLY A 217 14.94 -1.25 -7.10
C GLY A 217 14.68 -2.36 -8.13
N ALA A 218 13.65 -3.17 -7.90
CA ALA A 218 13.24 -4.23 -8.81
C ALA A 218 12.13 -3.82 -9.81
N MET A 219 11.67 -2.56 -9.78
CA MET A 219 10.56 -2.07 -10.60
C MET A 219 9.31 -2.95 -10.49
N GLN A 220 8.89 -3.25 -9.26
CA GLN A 220 7.75 -4.15 -9.02
C GLN A 220 6.95 -3.80 -7.76
N ILE A 221 5.71 -4.27 -7.73
CA ILE A 221 4.85 -4.26 -6.56
C ILE A 221 4.89 -5.64 -5.93
N GLU A 222 5.17 -5.71 -4.65
CA GLU A 222 5.27 -6.96 -3.88
C GLU A 222 4.09 -7.09 -2.92
N LEU A 223 3.43 -8.25 -2.91
CA LEU A 223 2.30 -8.54 -2.05
C LEU A 223 2.65 -9.57 -0.99
N TYR A 224 2.32 -9.23 0.25
CA TYR A 224 2.60 -10.01 1.44
C TYR A 224 1.31 -10.47 2.08
N ASN A 225 1.35 -11.66 2.64
CA ASN A 225 0.26 -12.16 3.47
C ASN A 225 0.31 -11.55 4.88
N ARG A 226 -0.67 -11.90 5.73
CA ARG A 226 -0.73 -11.45 7.13
C ARG A 226 0.41 -11.91 8.05
N LYS A 227 1.23 -12.85 7.60
CA LYS A 227 2.45 -13.29 8.31
C LYS A 227 3.69 -12.54 7.82
N GLY A 228 3.54 -11.61 6.87
CA GLY A 228 4.64 -10.86 6.30
C GLY A 228 5.41 -11.63 5.23
N ILE A 229 4.83 -12.67 4.64
CA ILE A 229 5.53 -13.49 3.63
C ILE A 229 5.12 -13.05 2.24
N LEU A 230 6.09 -12.81 1.37
CA LEU A 230 5.89 -12.50 -0.04
C LEU A 230 5.14 -13.65 -0.73
N THR A 231 3.99 -13.35 -1.33
CA THR A 231 3.15 -14.35 -2.01
C THR A 231 2.92 -14.06 -3.48
N LYS A 232 2.98 -12.79 -3.89
CA LYS A 232 2.80 -12.37 -5.28
C LYS A 232 3.69 -11.16 -5.57
N ALA A 233 4.07 -11.00 -6.83
CA ALA A 233 4.72 -9.80 -7.32
C ALA A 233 4.14 -9.39 -8.68
N PHE A 234 4.19 -8.10 -8.96
CA PHE A 234 3.73 -7.50 -10.21
C PHE A 234 4.81 -6.61 -10.81
N LYS A 235 5.27 -6.92 -12.01
CA LYS A 235 6.30 -6.16 -12.73
C LYS A 235 5.68 -4.90 -13.33
N LEU A 236 6.28 -3.76 -13.04
CA LEU A 236 5.89 -2.46 -13.60
C LEU A 236 6.59 -2.22 -14.95
N PRO A 237 5.98 -1.43 -15.85
CA PRO A 237 6.66 -0.96 -17.05
C PRO A 237 7.92 -0.16 -16.72
N GLU A 238 8.95 -0.26 -17.56
CA GLU A 238 10.27 0.33 -17.32
C GLU A 238 10.29 1.86 -17.44
N ASP A 239 9.28 2.45 -18.08
CA ASP A 239 9.13 3.88 -18.34
C ASP A 239 8.40 4.64 -17.21
N ILE A 240 8.03 3.96 -16.13
CA ILE A 240 7.31 4.59 -15.00
C ILE A 240 8.28 5.15 -13.97
N ALA A 241 8.07 6.41 -13.60
CA ALA A 241 8.79 7.04 -12.50
C ALA A 241 8.38 6.42 -11.15
N LEU A 242 9.37 5.93 -10.39
CA LEU A 242 9.19 5.43 -9.04
C LEU A 242 9.98 6.28 -8.04
N TYR A 243 9.47 6.36 -6.82
CA TYR A 243 10.04 7.22 -5.78
C TYR A 243 10.22 6.43 -4.48
N THR A 244 11.21 6.86 -3.70
CA THR A 244 11.55 6.27 -2.40
C THR A 244 10.52 6.59 -1.31
N ASN A 245 9.69 7.62 -1.50
CA ASN A 245 8.64 8.02 -0.56
C ASN A 245 7.38 8.47 -1.31
N PHE A 246 6.21 8.28 -0.69
CA PHE A 246 4.90 8.64 -1.22
C PHE A 246 4.64 8.05 -2.61
N ASN A 247 3.65 8.58 -3.34
CA ASN A 247 3.45 8.34 -4.77
C ASN A 247 3.04 6.90 -5.12
N PHE A 248 2.58 6.12 -4.14
CA PHE A 248 2.11 4.76 -4.31
C PHE A 248 0.83 4.53 -3.51
N ALA A 249 -0.23 4.05 -4.17
CA ALA A 249 -1.51 3.76 -3.54
C ALA A 249 -2.21 2.58 -4.20
N TYR A 250 -3.21 2.02 -3.52
CA TYR A 250 -4.08 0.98 -4.06
C TYR A 250 -5.53 1.31 -3.77
N ALA A 251 -6.35 1.36 -4.83
CA ALA A 251 -7.77 1.65 -4.70
C ALA A 251 -8.58 1.02 -5.82
N ASN A 252 -9.71 0.40 -5.47
CA ASN A 252 -10.66 -0.20 -6.42
C ASN A 252 -10.01 -1.24 -7.36
N GLY A 253 -9.10 -2.05 -6.83
CA GLY A 253 -8.41 -3.08 -7.61
C GLY A 253 -7.31 -2.54 -8.53
N THR A 254 -6.92 -1.27 -8.39
CA THR A 254 -5.93 -0.59 -9.24
C THR A 254 -4.75 -0.14 -8.40
N TRP A 255 -3.53 -0.39 -8.88
CA TRP A 255 -2.29 0.19 -8.35
C TRP A 255 -2.10 1.58 -8.92
N TRP A 256 -1.92 2.58 -8.09
CA TRP A 256 -1.75 3.97 -8.50
C TRP A 256 -0.32 4.41 -8.21
N LEU A 257 0.37 4.87 -9.24
CA LEU A 257 1.72 5.45 -9.16
C LEU A 257 1.64 6.91 -9.60
N PHE A 258 2.10 7.82 -8.76
CA PHE A 258 2.07 9.25 -9.07
C PHE A 258 3.34 9.67 -9.79
N ASP A 259 3.20 10.29 -10.95
CA ASP A 259 4.27 10.93 -11.69
C ASP A 259 4.31 12.41 -11.31
N LYS A 260 5.45 12.87 -10.78
CA LYS A 260 5.61 14.24 -10.28
C LYS A 260 5.75 15.26 -11.39
N ASP A 261 6.33 14.86 -12.52
CA ASP A 261 6.57 15.74 -13.66
C ASP A 261 5.27 15.95 -14.45
N GLU A 262 4.52 14.88 -14.67
CA GLU A 262 3.21 14.95 -15.32
C GLU A 262 2.07 15.39 -14.40
N ARG A 263 2.28 15.38 -13.08
CA ARG A 263 1.27 15.62 -12.03
C ARG A 263 0.03 14.71 -12.16
N LYS A 264 0.27 13.43 -12.45
CA LYS A 264 -0.78 12.44 -12.72
C LYS A 264 -0.59 11.17 -11.91
N TRP A 265 -1.69 10.60 -11.46
CA TRP A 265 -1.73 9.21 -11.02
C TRP A 265 -1.98 8.30 -12.21
N PHE A 266 -1.11 7.33 -12.43
CA PHE A 266 -1.29 6.27 -13.41
C PHE A 266 -1.75 4.98 -12.72
N GLY A 267 -2.85 4.42 -13.22
CA GLY A 267 -3.49 3.23 -12.67
C GLY A 267 -3.07 1.97 -13.43
N PHE A 268 -2.71 0.90 -12.72
CA PHE A 268 -2.27 -0.38 -13.28
C PHE A 268 -3.06 -1.57 -12.75
N LYS A 269 -3.29 -2.58 -13.61
CA LYS A 269 -3.95 -3.87 -13.30
C LYS A 269 -3.27 -5.04 -14.00
#